data_AF-A0A087YHR9-F1
#
_entry.id   AF-A0A087YHR9-F1
#
_cell.length_a   1.000
_cell.length_b   1.000
_cell.length_c   1.000
_cell.angle_alpha   90.00
_cell.angle_beta   90.00
_cell.angle_gamma   90.00
#
_symmetry.space_group_name_H-M   'P 1'
#
loop_
_entity.id
_entity.type
_entity.pdbx_description
1 polymer ?
#
loop_
_entity_poly.entity_id
_entity_poly.type
_entity_poly.pdbx_seq_one_letter_code
_entity_poly.pdbx_strand_id
1 'polypeptide(L)'
;MAGERLSYPEDLDVPAVVTVRLIRSFEQRNFKPVVFQQVSLNQTVQDFMRCVRDDIAAREGLPPPFRKYGYDTMKIIHQAHGSKTNELVMSLDDDEKLILQDDQTLRAAGVANETEVGFFRKEDYVFYKANPKSKW
;
A
#
# COMPACT_ATOMS: atom_id res chain seq x y z
N MET A 1 -37.58 14.57 -30.61
CA MET A 1 -36.39 15.04 -29.88
C MET A 1 -35.88 13.88 -29.05
N ALA A 2 -34.93 13.11 -29.57
CA ALA A 2 -34.31 12.02 -28.83
C ALA A 2 -33.24 12.66 -27.93
N GLY A 3 -33.39 12.49 -26.62
CA GLY A 3 -32.44 13.01 -25.65
C GLY A 3 -31.06 12.39 -25.89
N GLU A 4 -30.12 13.22 -26.31
CA GLU A 4 -28.71 12.90 -26.36
C GLU A 4 -28.27 12.55 -24.94
N ARG A 5 -28.05 11.26 -24.71
CA ARG A 5 -27.49 10.74 -23.48
C ARG A 5 -26.02 11.15 -23.48
N LEU A 6 -25.75 12.35 -22.96
CA LEU A 6 -24.42 12.87 -22.69
C LEU A 6 -23.63 11.77 -21.96
N SER A 7 -22.67 11.19 -22.65
CA SER A 7 -21.64 10.34 -22.08
C SER A 7 -20.89 11.16 -21.04
N TYR A 8 -21.23 10.93 -19.77
CA TYR A 8 -20.49 11.39 -18.61
C TYR A 8 -19.04 10.93 -18.77
N PRO A 9 -18.04 11.81 -18.60
CA PRO A 9 -16.64 11.40 -18.58
C PRO A 9 -16.34 10.75 -17.22
N GLU A 10 -16.89 9.55 -16.98
CA GLU A 10 -16.72 8.80 -15.72
C GLU A 10 -15.41 7.99 -15.64
N ASP A 11 -14.47 8.24 -16.54
CA ASP A 11 -13.14 7.62 -16.54
C ASP A 11 -12.02 8.66 -16.74
N LEU A 12 -12.16 9.87 -16.16
CA LEU A 12 -10.92 10.57 -15.82
C LEU A 12 -10.20 9.67 -14.81
N ASP A 13 -8.99 9.21 -15.18
CA ASP A 13 -8.00 8.61 -14.28
C ASP A 13 -7.71 9.65 -13.20
N VAL A 14 -8.63 9.76 -12.23
CA VAL A 14 -8.50 10.75 -11.17
C VAL A 14 -7.31 10.30 -10.34
N PRO A 15 -6.28 11.14 -10.25
CA PRO A 15 -5.07 10.78 -9.52
C PRO A 15 -5.43 10.45 -8.08
N ALA A 16 -5.19 9.21 -7.67
CA ALA A 16 -5.44 8.79 -6.30
C ALA A 16 -4.27 9.21 -5.40
N VAL A 17 -4.60 9.50 -4.15
CA VAL A 17 -3.62 9.66 -3.08
C VAL A 17 -3.53 8.34 -2.33
N VAL A 18 -2.35 7.74 -2.29
CA VAL A 18 -2.11 6.47 -1.58
C VAL A 18 -1.03 6.71 -0.53
N THR A 19 -1.32 6.32 0.71
CA THR A 19 -0.31 6.39 1.78
C THR A 19 0.35 5.03 1.92
N VAL A 20 1.66 4.97 1.67
CA VAL A 20 2.46 3.76 1.81
C VAL A 20 3.21 3.80 3.14
N ARG A 21 2.87 2.90 4.05
CA ARG A 21 3.60 2.69 5.30
C ARG A 21 4.76 1.72 5.04
N LEU A 22 5.97 2.23 5.02
CA LEU A 22 7.19 1.43 4.92
C LEU A 22 7.39 0.72 6.26
N ILE A 23 7.05 -0.57 6.34
CA ILE A 23 7.18 -1.37 7.56
C ILE A 23 8.53 -2.08 7.52
N ARG A 24 9.42 -1.72 8.45
CA ARG A 24 10.75 -2.29 8.56
C ARG A 24 10.80 -3.42 9.60
N SER A 25 9.96 -3.35 10.63
CA SER A 25 9.89 -4.40 11.65
C SER A 25 8.51 -4.47 12.25
N PHE A 26 7.91 -5.66 12.16
CA PHE A 26 6.64 -5.98 12.80
C PHE A 26 6.79 -6.08 14.32
N GLU A 27 7.85 -6.74 14.80
CA GLU A 27 8.12 -6.93 16.24
C GLU A 27 8.28 -5.59 16.98
N GLN A 28 9.04 -4.66 16.40
CA GLN A 28 9.34 -3.33 16.98
C GLN A 28 8.30 -2.27 16.64
N ARG A 29 7.28 -2.64 15.86
CA ARG A 29 6.27 -1.73 15.32
C ARG A 29 6.85 -0.51 14.60
N ASN A 30 7.95 -0.73 13.89
CA ASN A 30 8.71 0.34 13.26
C ASN A 30 8.26 0.51 11.81
N PHE A 31 7.55 1.61 11.55
CA PHE A 31 7.12 1.99 10.20
C PHE A 31 7.28 3.49 9.94
N LYS A 32 7.37 3.86 8.67
CA LYS A 32 7.37 5.26 8.22
C LYS A 32 6.31 5.46 7.14
N PRO A 33 5.29 6.31 7.37
CA PRO A 33 4.30 6.65 6.34
C PRO A 33 4.92 7.57 5.29
N VAL A 34 4.63 7.28 4.03
CA VAL A 34 5.05 8.03 2.86
C VAL A 34 3.84 8.22 1.96
N VAL A 35 3.46 9.47 1.72
CA VAL A 35 2.30 9.78 0.87
C VAL A 35 2.74 9.88 -0.59
N PHE A 36 2.07 9.15 -1.45
CA PHE A 36 2.20 9.19 -2.90
C PHE A 36 0.94 9.84 -3.47
N GLN A 37 1.15 10.97 -4.14
CA GLN A 37 0.09 11.69 -4.85
C GLN A 37 0.18 11.35 -6.34
N GLN A 38 -0.93 11.49 -7.06
CA GLN A 38 -0.98 11.20 -8.50
C GLN A 38 -0.74 9.72 -8.84
N VAL A 39 -1.24 8.81 -8.00
CA VAL A 39 -1.15 7.37 -8.25
C VAL A 39 -2.28 6.97 -9.20
N SER A 40 -1.92 6.49 -10.39
CA SER A 40 -2.88 5.88 -11.31
C SER A 40 -3.33 4.52 -10.76
N LEU A 41 -4.63 4.38 -10.46
CA LEU A 41 -5.17 3.12 -9.93
C LEU A 41 -5.24 1.99 -10.98
N ASN A 42 -5.06 2.35 -12.26
CA ASN A 42 -5.01 1.43 -13.39
C ASN A 42 -3.64 0.80 -13.61
N GLN A 43 -2.58 1.29 -12.94
CA GLN A 43 -1.26 0.67 -13.00
C GLN A 43 -1.27 -0.66 -12.22
N THR A 44 -0.36 -1.57 -12.56
CA THR A 44 -0.20 -2.83 -11.83
C THR A 44 0.45 -2.60 -10.47
N VAL A 45 0.15 -3.48 -9.53
CA VAL A 45 0.77 -3.45 -8.19
C VAL A 45 2.29 -3.58 -8.33
N GLN A 46 2.77 -4.43 -9.23
CA GLN A 46 4.20 -4.57 -9.51
C GLN A 46 4.86 -3.25 -9.93
N ASP A 47 4.21 -2.50 -10.83
CA ASP A 47 4.71 -1.22 -11.32
C ASP A 47 4.76 -0.19 -10.19
N PHE A 48 3.68 -0.12 -9.40
CA PHE A 48 3.61 0.75 -8.24
C PHE A 48 4.69 0.41 -7.20
N MET A 49 4.90 -0.86 -6.89
CA MET A 49 5.98 -1.30 -5.98
C MET A 49 7.37 -0.92 -6.50
N ARG A 50 7.59 -0.97 -7.82
CA ARG A 50 8.85 -0.51 -8.42
C ARG A 50 9.01 1.00 -8.27
N CYS A 51 7.98 1.78 -8.59
CA CYS A 51 7.98 3.24 -8.42
C CYS A 51 8.23 3.65 -6.97
N VAL A 52 7.57 2.99 -6.00
CA VAL A 52 7.80 3.24 -4.58
C VAL A 52 9.23 2.92 -4.19
N ARG A 53 9.80 1.80 -4.66
CA ARG A 53 11.20 1.43 -4.36
C ARG A 53 12.22 2.44 -4.90
N ASP A 54 11.98 2.96 -6.10
CA ASP A 54 12.84 3.98 -6.71
C ASP A 54 12.73 5.31 -5.95
N ASP A 55 11.50 5.75 -5.63
CA ASP A 55 11.25 6.96 -4.83
C ASP A 55 11.93 6.88 -3.47
N ILE A 56 11.72 5.80 -2.70
CA ILE A 56 12.32 5.68 -1.36
C ILE A 56 13.85 5.61 -1.39
N ALA A 57 14.44 5.09 -2.47
CA ALA A 57 15.89 5.03 -2.64
C ALA A 57 16.46 6.43 -2.87
N ALA A 58 15.81 7.24 -3.70
CA ALA A 58 16.23 8.60 -4.05
C ALA A 58 15.81 9.67 -3.01
N ARG A 59 14.74 9.42 -2.25
CA ARG A 59 14.09 10.44 -1.41
C ARG A 59 14.93 10.89 -0.23
N GLU A 60 15.29 12.17 -0.25
CA GLU A 60 15.98 12.84 0.84
C GLU A 60 15.07 12.92 2.08
N GLY A 61 15.65 12.73 3.28
CA GLY A 61 14.90 12.70 4.54
C GLY A 61 14.40 11.32 5.00
N LEU A 62 14.45 10.27 4.17
CA LEU A 62 14.24 8.89 4.63
C LEU A 62 15.51 8.34 5.27
N PRO A 63 15.46 7.63 6.42
CA PRO A 63 16.65 7.04 7.01
C PRO A 63 17.23 5.92 6.13
N PRO A 64 18.56 5.76 6.05
CA PRO A 64 19.19 4.65 5.33
C PRO A 64 18.60 3.25 5.57
N PRO A 65 18.18 2.86 6.79
CA PRO A 65 17.56 1.54 7.00
C PRO A 65 16.21 1.38 6.32
N PHE A 66 15.47 2.45 6.04
CA PHE A 66 14.23 2.38 5.27
C PHE A 66 14.50 2.37 3.77
N ARG A 67 15.61 2.94 3.27
CA ARG A 67 15.93 2.98 1.84
C ARG A 67 16.54 1.66 1.34
N LYS A 68 17.35 1.01 2.18
CA LYS A 68 18.09 -0.22 1.82
C LYS A 68 17.33 -1.51 2.13
N TYR A 69 16.08 -1.41 2.59
CA TYR A 69 15.30 -2.58 2.99
C TYR A 69 14.63 -3.22 1.77
N GLY A 70 14.62 -4.55 1.74
CA GLY A 70 14.10 -5.34 0.62
C GLY A 70 12.59 -5.49 0.69
N TYR A 71 11.85 -4.41 0.46
CA TYR A 71 10.39 -4.49 0.36
C TYR A 71 9.99 -5.22 -0.92
N ASP A 72 9.07 -6.18 -0.79
CA ASP A 72 8.62 -7.02 -1.89
C ASP A 72 7.09 -7.20 -1.92
N THR A 73 6.40 -6.94 -0.81
CA THR A 73 4.96 -7.20 -0.68
C THR A 73 4.22 -5.99 -0.13
N MET A 74 3.08 -5.68 -0.74
CA MET A 74 2.12 -4.68 -0.24
C MET A 74 0.86 -5.34 0.32
N LYS A 75 0.29 -4.77 1.38
CA LYS A 75 -1.02 -5.15 1.92
C LYS A 75 -1.83 -3.93 2.32
N ILE A 76 -3.13 -3.92 2.03
CA ILE A 76 -4.05 -2.86 2.46
C ILE A 76 -4.18 -2.90 3.98
N ILE A 77 -3.93 -1.75 4.62
CA ILE A 77 -4.08 -1.56 6.08
C ILE A 77 -5.43 -0.88 6.36
N HIS A 78 -5.76 0.16 5.60
CA HIS A 78 -6.95 0.96 5.83
C HIS A 78 -7.48 1.54 4.52
N GLN A 79 -8.80 1.64 4.41
CA GLN A 79 -9.50 2.27 3.30
C GLN A 79 -10.30 3.46 3.84
N ALA A 80 -10.40 4.55 3.07
CA ALA A 80 -11.00 5.83 3.49
C ALA A 80 -12.47 5.77 3.95
N HIS A 81 -13.15 4.62 3.77
CA HIS A 81 -14.52 4.37 4.24
C HIS A 81 -14.65 3.11 5.11
N GLY A 82 -13.55 2.45 5.46
CA GLY A 82 -13.52 1.32 6.37
C GLY A 82 -13.39 1.76 7.83
N SER A 83 -13.75 0.90 8.78
CA SER A 83 -13.41 1.15 10.19
C SER A 83 -11.89 1.20 10.35
N LYS A 84 -11.39 2.27 10.96
CA LYS A 84 -9.97 2.39 11.30
C LYS A 84 -9.62 1.33 12.35
N THR A 85 -8.89 0.30 11.95
CA THR A 85 -8.41 -0.73 12.88
C THR A 85 -7.40 -0.10 13.83
N ASN A 86 -7.50 -0.38 15.13
CA ASN A 86 -6.54 0.08 16.17
C ASN A 86 -5.14 -0.56 16.05
N GLU A 87 -4.92 -1.35 15.00
CA GLU A 87 -3.66 -2.05 14.73
C GLU A 87 -2.59 -1.06 14.27
N LEU A 88 -1.60 -0.83 15.15
CA LEU A 88 -0.57 0.20 14.96
C LEU A 88 0.36 -0.05 13.77
N VAL A 89 0.55 -1.31 13.36
CA VAL A 89 1.49 -1.70 12.30
C VAL A 89 0.77 -2.23 11.08
N MET A 90 0.04 -3.34 11.27
CA MET A 90 -0.66 -4.08 10.24
C MET A 90 -1.37 -5.27 10.89
N SER A 91 -2.62 -5.54 10.54
CA SER A 91 -3.37 -6.71 11.00
C SER A 91 -2.83 -8.00 10.38
N LEU A 92 -2.93 -9.13 11.10
CA LEU A 92 -2.60 -10.47 10.58
C LEU A 92 -3.78 -11.15 9.86
N ASP A 93 -4.95 -10.54 9.91
CA ASP A 93 -6.20 -11.05 9.33
C ASP A 93 -6.34 -10.76 7.83
N ASP A 94 -7.22 -11.52 7.16
CA ASP A 94 -7.62 -11.41 5.75
C ASP A 94 -6.47 -11.19 4.75
N ASP A 95 -5.32 -11.86 4.96
CA ASP A 95 -4.17 -11.78 4.04
C ASP A 95 -4.53 -12.08 2.59
N GLU A 96 -5.40 -13.06 2.36
CA GLU A 96 -5.80 -13.49 1.01
C GLU A 96 -6.51 -12.38 0.23
N LYS A 97 -7.17 -11.44 0.93
CA LYS A 97 -7.90 -10.33 0.30
C LYS A 97 -7.11 -9.03 0.34
N LEU A 98 -6.34 -8.82 1.39
CA LEU A 98 -5.67 -7.56 1.65
C LEU A 98 -4.26 -7.52 1.08
N ILE A 99 -3.59 -8.66 0.86
CA ILE A 99 -2.28 -8.69 0.18
C ILE A 99 -2.48 -8.50 -1.32
N LEU A 100 -1.84 -7.47 -1.86
CA LEU A 100 -1.96 -7.12 -3.27
C LEU A 100 -1.13 -8.12 -4.10
N GLN A 101 -1.73 -8.75 -5.12
CA GLN A 101 -1.00 -9.57 -6.09
C GLN A 101 -0.29 -8.66 -7.11
N ASP A 102 0.86 -9.08 -7.63
CA ASP A 102 1.66 -8.25 -8.53
C ASP A 102 1.04 -8.08 -9.92
N ASP A 103 0.33 -9.10 -10.42
CA ASP A 103 -0.30 -9.12 -11.75
C ASP A 103 -1.59 -8.30 -11.86
N GLN A 104 -2.20 -7.90 -10.75
CA GLN A 104 -3.45 -7.12 -10.77
C GLN A 104 -3.20 -5.61 -10.73
N THR A 105 -4.21 -4.83 -11.11
CA THR A 105 -4.18 -3.38 -10.95
C THR A 105 -4.43 -2.97 -9.50
N LEU A 106 -3.97 -1.79 -9.10
CA LEU A 106 -4.25 -1.25 -7.76
C LEU A 106 -5.76 -1.21 -7.47
N ARG A 107 -6.56 -0.76 -8.45
CA ARG A 107 -8.03 -0.75 -8.35
C ARG A 107 -8.60 -2.16 -8.13
N ALA A 108 -8.16 -3.13 -8.92
CA ALA A 108 -8.61 -4.53 -8.79
C ALA A 108 -8.18 -5.14 -7.45
N ALA A 109 -7.07 -4.67 -6.88
CA ALA A 109 -6.59 -5.05 -5.55
C ALA A 109 -7.35 -4.37 -4.41
N GLY A 110 -8.33 -3.52 -4.71
CA GLY A 110 -9.11 -2.80 -3.70
C GLY A 110 -8.47 -1.51 -3.21
N VAL A 111 -7.42 -1.01 -3.89
CA VAL A 111 -6.85 0.31 -3.61
C VAL A 111 -7.73 1.38 -4.25
N ALA A 112 -8.13 2.34 -3.43
CA ALA A 112 -8.89 3.52 -3.83
C ALA A 112 -8.17 4.81 -3.37
N ASN A 113 -8.76 5.96 -3.70
CA ASN A 113 -8.27 7.23 -3.15
C ASN A 113 -8.22 7.18 -1.61
N GLU A 114 -7.16 7.77 -1.04
CA GLU A 114 -6.88 7.83 0.40
C GLU A 114 -6.71 6.46 1.07
N THR A 115 -6.39 5.42 0.29
CA THR A 115 -6.06 4.10 0.84
C THR A 115 -4.69 4.11 1.50
N GLU A 116 -4.58 3.47 2.66
CA GLU A 116 -3.31 3.20 3.32
C GLU A 116 -2.90 1.75 3.07
N VAL A 117 -1.70 1.56 2.51
CA VAL A 117 -1.09 0.26 2.27
C VAL A 117 0.20 0.15 3.08
N GLY A 118 0.49 -1.03 3.62
CA GLY A 118 1.78 -1.36 4.21
C GLY A 118 2.66 -2.00 3.16
N PHE A 119 3.91 -1.55 3.08
CA PHE A 119 4.94 -2.14 2.22
C PHE A 119 6.01 -2.77 3.12
N PHE A 120 6.26 -4.06 2.94
CA PHE A 120 7.10 -4.87 3.83
C PHE A 120 7.80 -6.00 3.08
N ARG A 121 8.68 -6.72 3.77
CA ARG A 121 9.29 -7.95 3.27
C ARG A 121 8.45 -9.17 3.64
N LYS A 122 8.02 -9.96 2.66
CA LYS A 122 7.12 -11.12 2.90
C LYS A 122 7.68 -12.12 3.88
N GLU A 123 8.99 -12.38 3.79
CA GLU A 123 9.68 -13.31 4.69
C GLU A 123 9.57 -12.87 6.15
N ASP A 124 9.80 -11.58 6.44
CA ASP A 124 9.69 -11.03 7.79
C ASP A 124 8.25 -11.08 8.30
N TYR A 125 7.28 -10.87 7.42
CA TYR A 125 5.86 -11.01 7.74
C TYR A 125 5.48 -12.46 8.09
N VAL A 126 5.88 -13.42 7.27
CA VAL A 126 5.62 -14.86 7.51
C VAL A 126 6.29 -15.30 8.82
N PHE A 127 7.52 -14.84 9.07
CA PHE A 127 8.23 -15.12 10.32
C PHE A 127 7.49 -14.53 11.54
N TYR A 128 7.05 -13.28 11.46
CA TYR A 128 6.28 -12.63 12.52
C TYR A 128 4.92 -13.32 12.74
N LYS A 129 4.23 -13.73 11.66
CA LYS A 129 2.95 -14.44 11.74
C LYS A 129 3.11 -15.82 12.40
N ALA A 130 4.21 -16.53 12.13
CA ALA A 130 4.50 -17.81 12.76
C ALA A 130 4.87 -17.68 14.25
N ASN A 131 5.42 -16.54 14.67
CA ASN A 131 5.78 -16.26 16.05
C ASN A 131 5.54 -14.78 16.40
N PRO A 132 4.28 -14.37 16.67
CA PRO A 132 3.93 -12.98 16.91
C PRO A 132 4.42 -12.56 18.30
N LYS A 133 5.66 -12.11 18.37
CA LYS A 133 6.25 -11.52 19.58
C LYS A 133 6.46 -10.03 19.34
N SER A 134 5.75 -9.20 20.11
CA SER A 134 6.07 -7.77 20.16
C SER A 134 7.30 -7.58 21.06
N LYS A 135 8.34 -6.92 20.54
CA LYS A 135 9.49 -6.49 21.34
C LYS A 135 9.33 -4.99 21.63
N TRP A 136 9.15 -4.68 22.90
CA TRP A 136 9.02 -3.34 23.46
C TRP A 136 10.40 -2.71 23.69
#